data_AF-A0A250X454-F1
#
_entry.id   AF-A0A250X454-F1
#
_cell.length_a   1.000
_cell.length_b   1.000
_cell.length_c   1.000
_cell.angle_alpha   90.00
_cell.angle_beta   90.00
_cell.angle_gamma   90.00
#
_symmetry.space_group_name_H-M   'P 1'
#
loop_
_entity.id
_entity.type
_entity.pdbx_description
1 polymer ?
#
loop_
_entity_poly.entity_id
_entity_poly.type
_entity_poly.pdbx_seq_one_letter_code
_entity_poly.pdbx_strand_id
1 'polypeptide(L)'
;MIGSLLDTVLRPIIPSHHINLKNLSHGTGSVRQVPVTTAKFKSVTLGGMQLVRNTSSVAICTNECKKARNGICEDGQILKPQGTSDTSKGRERISVDVFCDLGTDCKDCGTWNSLVPDIQPENTSLPGPLAVLLSEGVEVRVRKTKTPTAFKMAYANPSLDLDVSEVMERAGMVEGGITQIFHEVLKDQCILPNGKRALVLDVGANFGYFSVLSALYGCRVIAWEPVPLFQQYVRYNLLLNNVSHLVELRDRMLGDVDGQEQIMMVPTVGIWGTASVHGMNQFENQIPKEIKVQTERLDSVVVEDTLLLKVDVEGFEPFVFRGMKETFQRHSIENILMEYSPGIAERLYPGIDVLEETPLMLVKLLAMEYKLLQLPDNYGKSGSLFWTDPIPALPEVLMDNLKYDIHDTREIKAQRLGCPRNEALAKFEDWRDCNKLPEDFHPKSFRSMFSYNTNIWATSKTAKSRSLMKSDGPAGLFSLEQDASREWVSRSRPENGIGMRVCFYLEPKNLVRNRCSCASANRTNTSVLASCLSEESIVQKVGASGNLPYIS
;
A
#
# COMPACT_ATOMS: atom_id res chain seq x y z
N MET A 1 -4.98 46.40 -32.21
CA MET A 1 -3.97 47.39 -31.77
C MET A 1 -3.41 46.91 -30.45
N ILE A 2 -2.10 46.60 -30.45
CA ILE A 2 -1.08 46.79 -29.38
C ILE A 2 -1.43 46.16 -28.01
N GLY A 3 -0.69 45.24 -27.39
CA GLY A 3 0.75 44.97 -27.45
C GLY A 3 1.35 45.08 -26.03
N SER A 4 2.08 44.04 -25.60
CA SER A 4 3.03 43.94 -24.48
C SER A 4 2.57 44.13 -23.02
N LEU A 5 2.78 43.10 -22.19
CA LEU A 5 3.73 43.12 -21.06
C LEU A 5 3.83 41.71 -20.44
N LEU A 6 4.83 40.96 -20.93
CA LEU A 6 5.48 39.84 -20.24
C LEU A 6 6.55 40.41 -19.30
N ASP A 7 6.95 39.60 -18.33
CA ASP A 7 7.93 39.81 -17.26
C ASP A 7 7.47 40.64 -16.05
N THR A 8 7.21 39.96 -14.92
CA THR A 8 7.96 40.09 -13.66
C THR A 8 7.40 39.09 -12.62
N VAL A 9 8.30 38.56 -11.76
CA VAL A 9 8.06 37.86 -10.47
C VAL A 9 8.08 36.33 -10.50
N LEU A 10 9.29 35.74 -10.62
CA LEU A 10 9.65 34.48 -9.95
C LEU A 10 11.08 34.62 -9.38
N ARG A 11 11.20 34.71 -8.05
CA ARG A 11 12.43 34.39 -7.31
C ARG A 11 12.05 33.59 -6.05
N PRO A 12 12.62 32.40 -5.83
CA PRO A 12 12.46 31.66 -4.58
C PRO A 12 13.38 32.22 -3.50
N ILE A 13 12.84 32.30 -2.27
CA ILE A 13 13.54 32.70 -1.06
C ILE A 13 14.25 31.45 -0.49
N ILE A 14 15.59 31.47 -0.46
CA ILE A 14 16.42 30.48 0.26
C ILE A 14 17.03 31.21 1.46
N PRO A 15 16.94 30.69 2.71
CA PRO A 15 17.65 31.25 3.84
C PRO A 15 19.13 30.87 3.79
N SER A 16 20.00 31.86 3.71
CA SER A 16 21.46 31.72 3.77
C SER A 16 21.95 31.65 5.22
N HIS A 17 22.52 30.52 5.64
CA HIS A 17 23.46 30.48 6.76
C HIS A 17 24.89 30.67 6.24
N HIS A 18 25.47 31.81 6.61
CA HIS A 18 26.87 32.16 6.35
C HIS A 18 27.79 31.36 7.28
N ILE A 19 28.64 30.52 6.70
CA ILE A 19 29.87 30.06 7.34
C ILE A 19 31.05 30.74 6.64
N ASN A 20 31.86 31.42 7.43
CA ASN A 20 32.97 32.27 7.03
C ASN A 20 34.27 31.45 7.09
N LEU A 21 34.92 31.22 5.94
CA LEU A 21 36.25 30.61 5.88
C LEU A 21 37.15 31.44 4.95
N LYS A 22 37.77 32.46 5.51
CA LYS A 22 39.04 33.01 5.03
C LYS A 22 40.16 32.45 5.89
N ASN A 23 40.98 31.55 5.33
CA ASN A 23 42.45 31.61 5.40
C ASN A 23 43.12 30.33 4.86
N LEU A 24 44.30 30.55 4.26
CA LEU A 24 45.43 29.62 4.00
C LEU A 24 45.58 28.99 2.60
N SER A 25 46.25 29.78 1.75
CA SER A 25 47.57 29.53 1.11
C SER A 25 47.89 28.24 0.34
N HIS A 26 48.20 28.47 -0.94
CA HIS A 26 49.21 27.86 -1.83
C HIS A 26 49.72 26.43 -1.59
N GLY A 27 49.46 25.58 -2.58
CA GLY A 27 50.27 24.41 -2.94
C GLY A 27 50.15 24.13 -4.45
N THR A 28 51.21 24.39 -5.20
CA THR A 28 51.34 24.16 -6.64
C THR A 28 51.65 22.69 -6.95
N GLY A 29 50.90 22.06 -7.86
CA GLY A 29 51.21 20.74 -8.42
C GLY A 29 50.53 20.53 -9.79
N SER A 30 51.34 20.25 -10.80
CA SER A 30 50.99 20.30 -12.23
C SER A 30 49.97 19.24 -12.69
N VAL A 31 49.00 19.63 -13.52
CA VAL A 31 48.21 18.71 -14.35
C VAL A 31 48.51 19.00 -15.83
N ARG A 32 49.05 18.00 -16.53
CA ARG A 32 49.23 18.00 -17.99
C ARG A 32 47.89 17.94 -18.69
N GLN A 33 47.64 18.87 -19.61
CA GLN A 33 46.58 18.79 -20.61
C GLN A 33 46.87 17.69 -21.63
N VAL A 34 45.87 16.89 -21.96
CA VAL A 34 45.82 16.04 -23.17
C VAL A 34 44.50 16.35 -23.91
N PRO A 35 44.49 16.43 -25.25
CA PRO A 35 43.41 17.07 -26.00
C PRO A 35 42.15 16.20 -26.14
N VAL A 36 41.01 16.86 -26.19
CA VAL A 36 39.70 16.30 -26.54
C VAL A 36 39.67 15.99 -28.04
N THR A 37 39.59 14.72 -28.41
CA THR A 37 39.20 14.27 -29.75
C THR A 37 37.75 13.81 -29.76
N THR A 38 36.94 14.47 -30.58
CA THR A 38 35.56 14.14 -30.91
C THR A 38 35.47 12.80 -31.65
N ALA A 39 34.80 11.81 -31.06
CA ALA A 39 34.47 10.55 -31.73
C ALA A 39 32.95 10.48 -31.98
N LYS A 40 32.63 10.27 -33.26
CA LYS A 40 31.28 10.12 -33.83
C LYS A 40 30.50 8.99 -33.14
N PHE A 41 29.30 9.28 -32.65
CA PHE A 41 28.33 8.25 -32.29
C PHE A 41 27.83 7.54 -33.57
N LYS A 42 28.17 6.26 -33.71
CA LYS A 42 27.46 5.34 -34.62
C LYS A 42 26.21 4.85 -33.91
N SER A 43 25.07 5.01 -34.56
CA SER A 43 23.83 4.30 -34.22
C SER A 43 24.09 2.80 -34.25
N VAL A 44 23.90 2.12 -33.12
CA VAL A 44 23.80 0.66 -33.07
C VAL A 44 22.33 0.33 -32.90
N THR A 45 21.76 -0.20 -33.98
CA THR A 45 20.46 -0.85 -34.03
C THR A 45 20.49 -2.06 -33.09
N LEU A 46 19.68 -2.06 -32.03
CA LEU A 46 19.47 -3.23 -31.18
C LEU A 46 18.55 -4.21 -31.93
N GLY A 47 19.17 -5.12 -32.69
CA GLY A 47 18.53 -6.32 -33.19
C GLY A 47 18.11 -7.22 -32.02
N GLY A 48 16.91 -7.77 -32.13
CA GLY A 48 16.31 -8.65 -31.12
C GLY A 48 17.22 -9.83 -30.79
N MET A 49 17.70 -9.86 -29.56
CA MET A 49 18.24 -11.05 -28.93
C MET A 49 17.16 -11.61 -28.01
N GLN A 50 16.42 -12.60 -28.52
CA GLN A 50 15.54 -13.43 -27.74
C GLN A 50 16.43 -14.27 -26.82
N LEU A 51 16.66 -13.79 -25.59
CA LEU A 51 17.32 -14.55 -24.53
C LEU A 51 16.38 -15.69 -24.10
N VAL A 52 16.36 -16.77 -24.88
CA VAL A 52 15.88 -18.07 -24.40
C VAL A 52 16.96 -18.58 -23.43
N ARG A 53 16.89 -18.15 -22.16
CA ARG A 53 17.68 -18.77 -21.10
C ARG A 53 17.14 -20.17 -20.90
N ASN A 54 17.98 -21.16 -21.16
CA ASN A 54 17.69 -22.58 -20.93
C ASN A 54 17.47 -22.76 -19.41
N THR A 55 16.22 -22.90 -18.97
CA THR A 55 15.86 -23.09 -17.55
C THR A 55 16.08 -24.55 -17.14
N SER A 56 17.33 -24.99 -17.09
CA SER A 56 17.67 -26.29 -16.52
C SER A 56 17.64 -26.18 -15.00
N SER A 57 16.81 -26.98 -14.33
CA SER A 57 16.77 -27.02 -12.87
C SER A 57 18.10 -27.53 -12.30
N VAL A 58 18.65 -26.82 -11.33
CA VAL A 58 19.86 -27.24 -10.60
C VAL A 58 19.42 -27.86 -9.27
N ALA A 59 19.84 -29.11 -9.04
CA ALA A 59 19.63 -29.78 -7.76
C ALA A 59 20.73 -29.33 -6.78
N ILE A 60 20.34 -28.76 -5.65
CA ILE A 60 21.23 -28.28 -4.60
C ILE A 60 21.07 -29.18 -3.39
N CYS A 61 22.19 -29.68 -2.87
CA CYS A 61 22.24 -30.43 -1.64
C CYS A 61 23.59 -30.33 -0.97
N THR A 62 23.61 -29.79 0.23
CA THR A 62 24.85 -29.53 0.94
C THR A 62 24.88 -30.23 2.31
N ASN A 63 23.78 -30.15 3.09
CA ASN A 63 23.68 -30.63 4.48
C ASN A 63 24.49 -29.82 5.52
N GLU A 64 24.70 -28.51 5.30
CA GLU A 64 25.51 -27.69 6.23
C GLU A 64 24.68 -27.19 7.42
N CYS A 65 23.35 -27.30 7.38
CA CYS A 65 22.52 -26.87 8.49
C CYS A 65 22.86 -27.66 9.76
N LYS A 66 22.94 -26.98 10.89
CA LYS A 66 23.24 -27.63 12.19
C LYS A 66 22.22 -28.70 12.58
N LYS A 67 20.98 -28.54 12.13
CA LYS A 67 19.93 -29.49 12.38
C LYS A 67 19.79 -30.56 11.31
N ALA A 68 20.59 -30.51 10.25
CA ALA A 68 20.55 -31.53 9.23
C ALA A 68 20.91 -32.92 9.79
N ARG A 69 20.35 -33.96 9.16
CA ARG A 69 20.59 -35.38 9.48
C ARG A 69 19.99 -35.81 10.81
N ASN A 70 18.93 -35.14 11.27
CA ASN A 70 18.19 -35.51 12.48
C ASN A 70 16.88 -36.27 12.17
N GLY A 71 16.55 -36.46 10.88
CA GLY A 71 15.34 -37.15 10.42
C GLY A 71 14.09 -36.27 10.32
N ILE A 72 14.20 -34.97 10.57
CA ILE A 72 13.13 -33.98 10.50
C ILE A 72 13.48 -32.98 9.40
N CYS A 73 12.62 -32.84 8.40
CA CYS A 73 12.87 -31.83 7.37
C CYS A 73 12.59 -30.42 7.91
N GLU A 74 13.64 -29.60 8.01
CA GLU A 74 13.61 -28.26 8.63
C GLU A 74 13.93 -27.12 7.66
N ASP A 75 13.91 -27.39 6.35
CA ASP A 75 14.12 -26.39 5.28
C ASP A 75 12.85 -25.81 4.66
N GLY A 76 11.68 -26.12 5.24
CA GLY A 76 10.40 -25.60 4.78
C GLY A 76 9.86 -26.24 3.51
N GLN A 77 10.53 -27.21 2.88
CA GLN A 77 10.01 -27.90 1.68
C GLN A 77 8.75 -28.75 1.94
N ILE A 78 8.33 -28.98 3.20
CA ILE A 78 7.09 -29.71 3.59
C ILE A 78 6.86 -30.93 2.67
N LEU A 79 7.69 -31.97 2.83
CA LEU A 79 7.66 -33.10 1.91
C LEU A 79 6.64 -34.17 2.33
N LYS A 80 6.30 -34.20 3.62
CA LYS A 80 5.26 -35.03 4.24
C LYS A 80 4.76 -34.34 5.52
N PRO A 81 3.52 -34.60 6.00
CA PRO A 81 3.15 -34.27 7.37
C PRO A 81 4.20 -34.88 8.29
N GLN A 82 4.89 -34.08 9.08
CA GLN A 82 5.90 -34.59 9.99
C GLN A 82 5.22 -35.58 10.94
N GLY A 83 5.62 -36.86 10.81
CA GLY A 83 5.16 -37.95 11.64
C GLY A 83 5.70 -37.80 13.06
N THR A 84 5.04 -36.97 13.86
CA THR A 84 4.50 -37.38 15.15
C THR A 84 3.14 -36.70 15.25
N SER A 85 2.10 -37.40 14.83
CA SER A 85 0.79 -37.13 15.39
C SER A 85 0.92 -37.45 16.88
N ASP A 86 1.23 -36.43 17.69
CA ASP A 86 0.88 -36.47 19.09
C ASP A 86 -0.65 -36.49 19.14
N THR A 87 -1.20 -37.69 18.95
CA THR A 87 -2.63 -37.98 18.99
C THR A 87 -3.20 -37.73 20.38
N SER A 88 -2.37 -37.39 21.38
CA SER A 88 -2.82 -36.91 22.68
C SER A 88 -3.45 -35.50 22.63
N LYS A 89 -3.30 -34.75 21.52
CA LYS A 89 -3.91 -33.42 21.34
C LYS A 89 -4.63 -33.15 20.00
N GLY A 90 -4.92 -34.18 19.19
CA GLY A 90 -5.96 -34.14 18.15
C GLY A 90 -5.94 -33.00 17.10
N ARG A 91 -4.82 -32.30 16.87
CA ARG A 91 -4.68 -31.30 15.79
C ARG A 91 -3.37 -31.52 15.04
N GLU A 92 -3.48 -31.79 13.74
CA GLU A 92 -2.36 -31.76 12.80
C GLU A 92 -1.68 -30.38 12.88
N ARG A 93 -0.35 -30.31 12.97
CA ARG A 93 0.37 -29.03 12.98
C ARG A 93 0.13 -28.33 11.64
N ILE A 94 -0.55 -27.19 11.70
CA ILE A 94 -1.00 -26.43 10.52
C ILE A 94 0.18 -25.71 9.85
N SER A 95 1.20 -25.35 10.63
CA SER A 95 2.45 -24.70 10.23
C SER A 95 3.65 -25.49 10.74
N VAL A 96 4.81 -25.31 10.11
CA VAL A 96 6.08 -25.93 10.52
C VAL A 96 7.12 -24.88 10.82
N ASP A 97 7.88 -25.08 11.89
CA ASP A 97 9.04 -24.26 12.21
C ASP A 97 10.19 -24.61 11.26
N VAL A 98 10.93 -23.58 10.82
CA VAL A 98 12.02 -23.73 9.85
C VAL A 98 13.32 -23.28 10.48
N PHE A 99 14.36 -24.10 10.32
CA PHE A 99 15.68 -23.86 10.91
C PHE A 99 16.84 -23.99 9.92
N CYS A 100 16.58 -24.40 8.69
CA CYS A 100 17.58 -24.64 7.65
C CYS A 100 17.22 -23.91 6.35
N ASP A 101 18.21 -23.30 5.69
CA ASP A 101 18.00 -22.79 4.34
C ASP A 101 17.71 -23.94 3.34
N LEU A 102 17.02 -23.63 2.25
CA LEU A 102 16.65 -24.59 1.22
C LEU A 102 17.87 -25.36 0.69
N GLY A 103 17.82 -26.69 0.71
CA GLY A 103 18.91 -27.56 0.24
C GLY A 103 20.07 -27.74 1.24
N THR A 104 20.00 -27.11 2.42
CA THR A 104 21.00 -27.28 3.50
C THR A 104 20.64 -28.38 4.50
N ASP A 105 19.48 -29.02 4.33
CA ASP A 105 18.99 -30.17 5.11
C ASP A 105 18.48 -31.30 4.19
N CYS A 106 19.13 -31.50 3.06
CA CYS A 106 18.65 -32.42 2.04
C CYS A 106 18.77 -33.92 2.41
N LYS A 107 19.43 -34.28 3.52
CA LYS A 107 19.39 -35.64 4.07
C LYS A 107 17.98 -35.97 4.56
N ASP A 108 17.31 -34.99 5.15
CA ASP A 108 15.97 -35.12 5.73
C ASP A 108 14.90 -34.56 4.78
N CYS A 109 15.24 -33.52 4.01
CA CYS A 109 14.37 -32.84 3.05
C CYS A 109 14.55 -33.26 1.57
N GLY A 110 15.50 -34.14 1.25
CA GLY A 110 15.85 -34.37 -0.16
C GLY A 110 16.43 -33.13 -0.86
N THR A 111 16.84 -33.30 -2.11
CA THR A 111 17.47 -32.22 -2.89
C THR A 111 16.48 -31.10 -3.19
N TRP A 112 16.91 -29.84 -3.00
CA TRP A 112 16.13 -28.70 -3.44
C TRP A 112 16.43 -28.40 -4.92
N ASN A 113 15.40 -28.31 -5.75
CA ASN A 113 15.54 -28.05 -7.18
C ASN A 113 15.22 -26.58 -7.49
N SER A 114 16.25 -25.81 -7.84
CA SER A 114 16.10 -24.39 -8.19
C SER A 114 16.08 -24.19 -9.70
N LEU A 115 15.16 -23.37 -10.21
CA LEU A 115 15.21 -22.85 -11.59
C LEU A 115 16.16 -21.66 -11.76
N VAL A 116 16.80 -21.20 -10.68
CA VAL A 116 17.69 -20.04 -10.68
C VAL A 116 19.14 -20.51 -10.83
N PRO A 117 19.86 -20.12 -11.90
CA PRO A 117 21.28 -20.45 -12.08
C PRO A 117 22.24 -19.66 -11.16
N ASP A 118 21.77 -18.54 -10.60
CA ASP A 118 22.60 -17.56 -9.87
C ASP A 118 22.87 -17.92 -8.40
N ILE A 119 22.35 -19.05 -7.90
CA ILE A 119 22.97 -19.70 -6.73
C ILE A 119 24.10 -20.58 -7.28
N GLN A 120 25.11 -19.93 -7.86
CA GLN A 120 26.36 -20.60 -8.17
C GLN A 120 27.01 -20.97 -6.83
N PRO A 121 27.44 -22.23 -6.63
CA PRO A 121 28.18 -22.64 -5.42
C PRO A 121 29.48 -21.87 -5.20
N GLU A 122 29.92 -21.04 -6.16
CA GLU A 122 31.12 -20.21 -6.06
C GLU A 122 30.93 -18.91 -5.23
N ASN A 123 29.69 -18.49 -4.93
CA ASN A 123 29.41 -17.34 -4.05
C ASN A 123 28.81 -17.76 -2.69
N THR A 124 29.25 -18.92 -2.18
CA THR A 124 28.86 -19.57 -0.91
C THR A 124 29.27 -18.81 0.36
N SER A 125 29.90 -17.64 0.24
CA SER A 125 30.33 -16.84 1.38
C SER A 125 29.20 -16.02 2.03
N LEU A 126 28.06 -15.84 1.35
CA LEU A 126 26.90 -15.13 1.91
C LEU A 126 25.89 -16.12 2.52
N PRO A 127 25.40 -15.87 3.75
CA PRO A 127 24.37 -16.70 4.35
C PRO A 127 23.09 -16.66 3.51
N GLY A 128 22.37 -17.80 3.47
CA GLY A 128 21.05 -17.85 2.85
C GLY A 128 20.04 -16.95 3.57
N PRO A 129 18.90 -16.63 2.93
CA PRO A 129 17.93 -15.69 3.50
C PRO A 129 17.38 -16.15 4.85
N LEU A 130 17.19 -17.46 5.08
CA LEU A 130 16.76 -17.95 6.38
C LEU A 130 17.86 -17.80 7.43
N ALA A 131 19.12 -18.13 7.10
CA ALA A 131 20.23 -17.94 8.02
C ALA A 131 20.36 -16.47 8.48
N VAL A 132 20.10 -15.50 7.58
CA VAL A 132 20.04 -14.08 7.97
C VAL A 132 18.89 -13.83 8.97
N LEU A 133 17.66 -14.29 8.68
CA LEU A 133 16.52 -14.13 9.58
C LEU A 133 16.80 -14.72 10.98
N LEU A 134 17.34 -15.93 11.05
CA LEU A 134 17.67 -16.61 12.30
C LEU A 134 18.80 -15.88 13.06
N SER A 135 19.75 -15.26 12.35
CA SER A 135 20.82 -14.48 12.98
C SER A 135 20.33 -13.18 13.64
N GLU A 136 19.21 -12.63 13.16
CA GLU A 136 18.50 -11.50 13.78
C GLU A 136 17.55 -11.97 14.90
N GLY A 137 17.57 -13.26 15.27
CA GLY A 137 16.75 -13.83 16.35
C GLY A 137 15.27 -14.00 15.99
N VAL A 138 14.93 -13.97 14.68
CA VAL A 138 13.56 -14.10 14.22
C VAL A 138 13.19 -15.56 14.03
N GLU A 139 12.10 -15.99 14.65
CA GLU A 139 11.50 -17.31 14.41
C GLU A 139 10.74 -17.30 13.08
N VAL A 140 10.95 -18.33 12.28
CA VAL A 140 10.32 -18.47 10.96
C VAL A 140 9.47 -19.72 10.92
N ARG A 141 8.22 -19.55 10.47
CA ARG A 141 7.28 -20.64 10.23
C ARG A 141 6.85 -20.65 8.79
N VAL A 142 6.52 -21.82 8.27
CA VAL A 142 5.94 -21.99 6.94
C VAL A 142 4.59 -22.66 7.03
N ARG A 143 3.62 -22.12 6.29
CA ARG A 143 2.28 -22.70 6.11
C ARG A 143 1.90 -22.69 4.63
N LYS A 144 1.15 -23.71 4.21
CA LYS A 144 0.49 -23.70 2.89
C LYS A 144 -0.72 -22.77 2.92
N THR A 145 -0.80 -21.83 1.97
CA THR A 145 -1.91 -20.90 1.85
C THR A 145 -3.22 -21.60 1.47
N LYS A 146 -4.34 -20.99 1.86
CA LYS A 146 -5.69 -21.42 1.49
C LYS A 146 -6.24 -20.61 0.30
N THR A 147 -5.44 -20.49 -0.75
CA THR A 147 -5.77 -19.77 -2.00
C THR A 147 -6.04 -20.74 -3.15
N PRO A 148 -6.72 -20.33 -4.25
CA PRO A 148 -6.98 -21.20 -5.40
C PRO A 148 -5.68 -21.74 -5.99
N THR A 149 -4.71 -20.83 -6.18
CA THR A 149 -3.31 -21.18 -6.43
C THR A 149 -2.60 -21.23 -5.08
N ALA A 150 -2.64 -22.38 -4.41
CA ALA A 150 -2.04 -22.57 -3.10
C ALA A 150 -0.51 -22.61 -3.17
N PHE A 151 0.16 -21.93 -2.24
CA PHE A 151 1.61 -21.82 -2.18
C PHE A 151 2.11 -21.90 -0.74
N LYS A 152 3.43 -22.02 -0.55
CA LYS A 152 4.02 -22.04 0.80
C LYS A 152 4.43 -20.63 1.16
N MET A 153 4.02 -20.16 2.32
CA MET A 153 4.34 -18.83 2.81
C MET A 153 5.08 -18.96 4.13
N ALA A 154 6.29 -18.39 4.17
CA ALA A 154 7.07 -18.16 5.36
C ALA A 154 6.67 -16.83 5.99
N TYR A 155 6.53 -16.84 7.31
CA TYR A 155 6.13 -15.69 8.13
C TYR A 155 6.82 -15.74 9.50
N ALA A 156 6.70 -14.66 10.26
CA ALA A 156 7.33 -14.51 11.57
C ALA A 156 6.52 -15.20 12.69
N ASN A 157 6.94 -15.03 13.93
CA ASN A 157 6.17 -15.52 15.08
C ASN A 157 4.83 -14.76 15.19
N PRO A 158 3.68 -15.46 15.14
CA PRO A 158 2.34 -14.84 15.18
C PRO A 158 2.00 -14.15 16.51
N SER A 159 2.80 -14.37 17.57
CA SER A 159 2.68 -13.64 18.83
C SER A 159 3.45 -12.31 18.84
N LEU A 160 4.38 -12.13 17.89
CA LEU A 160 5.18 -10.91 17.73
C LEU A 160 4.67 -10.03 16.58
N ASP A 161 4.12 -10.65 15.55
CA ASP A 161 3.45 -9.98 14.42
C ASP A 161 1.96 -10.35 14.40
N LEU A 162 1.13 -9.43 14.92
CA LEU A 162 -0.32 -9.57 15.09
C LEU A 162 -1.12 -9.29 13.82
N ASP A 163 -0.43 -9.12 12.69
CA ASP A 163 -1.04 -8.83 11.40
C ASP A 163 -0.75 -9.97 10.41
N VAL A 164 0.23 -9.83 9.52
CA VAL A 164 0.52 -10.82 8.47
C VAL A 164 0.73 -12.22 9.06
N SER A 165 1.54 -12.34 10.12
CA SER A 165 1.89 -13.64 10.73
C SER A 165 0.74 -14.26 11.50
N GLU A 166 0.01 -13.50 12.33
CA GLU A 166 -1.19 -14.00 13.02
C GLU A 166 -2.25 -14.47 12.03
N VAL A 167 -2.54 -13.64 11.03
CA VAL A 167 -3.56 -13.93 10.03
C VAL A 167 -3.15 -15.16 9.20
N MET A 168 -1.86 -15.28 8.86
CA MET A 168 -1.34 -16.48 8.22
C MET A 168 -1.45 -17.73 9.11
N GLU A 169 -1.16 -17.65 10.41
CA GLU A 169 -1.27 -18.78 11.35
C GLU A 169 -2.74 -19.19 11.59
N ARG A 170 -3.65 -18.23 11.67
CA ARG A 170 -5.07 -18.49 11.93
C ARG A 170 -5.84 -18.86 10.66
N ALA A 171 -5.84 -17.98 9.66
CA ALA A 171 -6.65 -18.12 8.46
C ALA A 171 -5.94 -18.91 7.35
N GLY A 172 -4.63 -18.69 7.17
CA GLY A 172 -3.83 -19.26 6.07
C GLY A 172 -3.94 -18.45 4.78
N MET A 173 -4.36 -17.19 4.87
CA MET A 173 -4.50 -16.26 3.77
C MET A 173 -4.44 -14.84 4.34
N VAL A 174 -3.62 -13.99 3.72
CA VAL A 174 -3.54 -12.56 4.01
C VAL A 174 -4.61 -11.84 3.19
N GLU A 175 -5.30 -10.87 3.78
CA GLU A 175 -6.23 -9.96 3.09
C GLU A 175 -7.15 -10.64 2.06
N GLY A 176 -8.10 -11.44 2.52
CA GLY A 176 -8.87 -12.31 1.64
C GLY A 176 -9.51 -11.59 0.46
N GLY A 177 -10.17 -10.45 0.68
CA GLY A 177 -10.87 -9.72 -0.40
C GLY A 177 -9.90 -9.20 -1.46
N ILE A 178 -8.74 -8.70 -1.03
CA ILE A 178 -7.66 -8.26 -1.92
C ILE A 178 -7.09 -9.46 -2.68
N THR A 179 -6.84 -10.57 -1.99
CA THR A 179 -6.38 -11.83 -2.60
C THR A 179 -7.38 -12.38 -3.62
N GLN A 180 -8.69 -12.24 -3.40
CA GLN A 180 -9.72 -12.59 -4.36
C GLN A 180 -9.65 -11.72 -5.61
N ILE A 181 -9.46 -10.40 -5.46
CA ILE A 181 -9.30 -9.50 -6.61
C ILE A 181 -8.02 -9.84 -7.37
N PHE A 182 -6.90 -10.12 -6.69
CA PHE A 182 -5.68 -10.61 -7.33
C PHE A 182 -5.94 -11.89 -8.13
N HIS A 183 -6.63 -12.88 -7.55
CA HIS A 183 -6.99 -14.11 -8.27
C HIS A 183 -7.79 -13.80 -9.54
N GLU A 184 -8.85 -13.00 -9.43
CA GLU A 184 -9.74 -12.69 -10.55
C GLU A 184 -9.09 -11.82 -11.64
N VAL A 185 -8.22 -10.89 -11.25
CA VAL A 185 -7.47 -10.03 -12.19
C VAL A 185 -6.38 -10.83 -12.89
N LEU A 186 -5.65 -11.70 -12.18
CA LEU A 186 -4.47 -12.35 -12.75
C LEU A 186 -4.79 -13.63 -13.50
N LYS A 187 -5.86 -14.35 -13.13
CA LYS A 187 -6.26 -15.59 -13.83
C LYS A 187 -6.44 -15.31 -15.32
N ASP A 188 -5.71 -16.05 -16.14
CA ASP A 188 -5.73 -15.96 -17.61
C ASP A 188 -5.28 -14.62 -18.22
N GLN A 189 -4.64 -13.73 -17.43
CA GLN A 189 -4.15 -12.43 -17.92
C GLN A 189 -2.63 -12.24 -17.81
N CYS A 190 -1.95 -13.11 -17.06
CA CYS A 190 -0.49 -13.02 -16.91
C CYS A 190 0.30 -13.37 -18.17
N ILE A 191 -0.29 -14.07 -19.14
CA ILE A 191 0.35 -14.36 -20.43
C ILE A 191 -0.35 -13.54 -21.51
N LEU A 192 0.39 -12.60 -22.09
CA LEU A 192 -0.11 -11.71 -23.12
C LEU A 192 -0.23 -12.44 -24.48
N PRO A 193 -1.05 -11.95 -25.43
CA PRO A 193 -1.21 -12.59 -26.74
C PRO A 193 0.09 -12.75 -27.54
N ASN A 194 1.10 -11.91 -27.27
CA ASN A 194 2.42 -11.98 -27.89
C ASN A 194 3.39 -12.96 -27.19
N GLY A 195 2.90 -13.74 -26.22
CA GLY A 195 3.69 -14.69 -25.43
C GLY A 195 4.56 -14.07 -24.33
N LYS A 196 4.58 -12.74 -24.20
CA LYS A 196 5.24 -12.07 -23.07
C LYS A 196 4.40 -12.21 -21.80
N ARG A 197 5.04 -12.03 -20.65
CA ARG A 197 4.35 -11.99 -19.35
C ARG A 197 3.85 -10.58 -19.09
N ALA A 198 2.64 -10.46 -18.56
CA ALA A 198 2.12 -9.19 -18.07
C ALA A 198 2.88 -8.74 -16.81
N LEU A 199 2.99 -7.43 -16.62
CA LEU A 199 3.69 -6.83 -15.50
C LEU A 199 2.75 -6.60 -14.31
N VAL A 200 3.20 -7.04 -13.14
CA VAL A 200 2.62 -6.68 -11.84
C VAL A 200 3.66 -5.89 -11.05
N LEU A 201 3.23 -4.80 -10.42
CA LEU A 201 4.04 -3.96 -9.56
C LEU A 201 3.54 -4.13 -8.13
N ASP A 202 4.40 -4.56 -7.21
CA ASP A 202 4.07 -4.76 -5.78
C ASP A 202 4.87 -3.77 -4.93
N VAL A 203 4.26 -2.64 -4.58
CA VAL A 203 4.89 -1.59 -3.78
C VAL A 203 4.51 -1.79 -2.32
N GLY A 204 5.53 -1.98 -1.46
CA GLY A 204 5.34 -2.43 -0.09
C GLY A 204 5.09 -3.94 -0.03
N ALA A 205 6.02 -4.72 -0.56
CA ALA A 205 5.83 -6.16 -0.74
C ALA A 205 5.80 -6.93 0.61
N ASN A 206 6.32 -6.35 1.70
CA ASN A 206 6.39 -6.93 3.03
C ASN A 206 7.02 -8.34 2.96
N PHE A 207 6.36 -9.40 3.40
CA PHE A 207 6.89 -10.77 3.31
C PHE A 207 6.77 -11.40 1.90
N GLY A 208 6.23 -10.66 0.92
CA GLY A 208 6.18 -11.05 -0.50
C GLY A 208 4.95 -11.87 -0.88
N TYR A 209 3.88 -11.83 -0.09
CA TYR A 209 2.65 -12.62 -0.33
C TYR A 209 2.10 -12.40 -1.75
N PHE A 210 1.85 -11.13 -2.11
CA PHE A 210 1.29 -10.77 -3.41
C PHE A 210 2.29 -10.91 -4.56
N SER A 211 3.57 -10.67 -4.30
CA SER A 211 4.65 -10.94 -5.25
C SER A 211 4.71 -12.42 -5.66
N VAL A 212 4.70 -13.34 -4.69
CA VAL A 212 4.71 -14.80 -4.94
C VAL A 212 3.43 -15.24 -5.64
N LEU A 213 2.27 -14.79 -5.15
CA LEU A 213 0.98 -15.10 -5.75
C LEU A 213 0.95 -14.69 -7.24
N SER A 214 1.39 -13.48 -7.54
CA SER A 214 1.39 -12.94 -8.91
C SER A 214 2.32 -13.72 -9.83
N ALA A 215 3.52 -14.07 -9.34
CA ALA A 215 4.46 -14.87 -10.10
C ALA A 215 3.96 -16.30 -10.34
N LEU A 216 3.19 -16.88 -9.41
CA LEU A 216 2.57 -18.20 -9.59
C LEU A 216 1.45 -18.23 -10.63
N TYR A 217 0.75 -17.11 -10.87
CA TYR A 217 -0.11 -16.97 -12.05
C TYR A 217 0.68 -16.79 -13.35
N GLY A 218 2.01 -16.64 -13.26
CA GLY A 218 2.90 -16.50 -14.40
C GLY A 218 3.18 -15.06 -14.81
N CYS A 219 2.85 -14.07 -13.98
CA CYS A 219 3.20 -12.68 -14.26
C CYS A 219 4.69 -12.43 -14.04
N ARG A 220 5.24 -11.40 -14.71
CA ARG A 220 6.51 -10.78 -14.30
C ARG A 220 6.18 -9.79 -13.19
N VAL A 221 6.99 -9.76 -12.14
CA VAL A 221 6.76 -8.89 -10.98
C VAL A 221 7.98 -8.00 -10.75
N ILE A 222 7.74 -6.72 -10.47
CA ILE A 222 8.73 -5.86 -9.83
C ILE A 222 8.17 -5.53 -8.43
N ALA A 223 8.93 -5.86 -7.40
CA ALA A 223 8.54 -5.74 -6.01
C ALA A 223 9.46 -4.78 -5.27
N TRP A 224 8.90 -3.86 -4.49
CA TRP A 224 9.64 -2.93 -3.65
C TRP A 224 9.44 -3.27 -2.18
N GLU A 225 10.53 -3.59 -1.50
CA GLU A 225 10.54 -3.79 -0.05
C GLU A 225 11.80 -3.17 0.55
N PRO A 226 11.71 -1.99 1.18
CA PRO A 226 12.88 -1.29 1.69
C PRO A 226 13.43 -1.87 3.00
N VAL A 227 12.65 -2.65 3.77
CA VAL A 227 13.09 -3.22 5.06
C VAL A 227 13.96 -4.46 4.82
N PRO A 228 15.27 -4.43 5.18
CA PRO A 228 16.18 -5.53 4.86
C PRO A 228 15.76 -6.89 5.43
N LEU A 229 15.12 -6.89 6.61
CA LEU A 229 14.58 -8.09 7.24
C LEU A 229 13.43 -8.69 6.40
N PHE A 230 12.49 -7.85 5.95
CA PHE A 230 11.34 -8.28 5.16
C PHE A 230 11.77 -8.76 3.77
N GLN A 231 12.79 -8.15 3.18
CA GLN A 231 13.39 -8.67 1.94
C GLN A 231 13.90 -10.10 2.07
N GLN A 232 14.38 -10.54 3.25
CA GLN A 232 14.79 -11.94 3.43
C GLN A 232 13.58 -12.88 3.39
N TYR A 233 12.44 -12.47 3.96
CA TYR A 233 11.18 -13.21 3.78
C TYR A 233 10.78 -13.28 2.31
N VAL A 234 10.83 -12.15 1.57
CA VAL A 234 10.52 -12.15 0.12
C VAL A 234 11.45 -13.13 -0.61
N ARG A 235 12.77 -13.02 -0.44
CA ARG A 235 13.75 -13.91 -1.07
C ARG A 235 13.47 -15.37 -0.74
N TYR A 236 13.29 -15.69 0.53
CA TYR A 236 13.00 -17.05 0.96
C TYR A 236 11.70 -17.59 0.35
N ASN A 237 10.62 -16.81 0.35
CA ASN A 237 9.34 -17.19 -0.22
C ASN A 237 9.39 -17.37 -1.75
N LEU A 238 10.16 -16.55 -2.46
CA LEU A 238 10.38 -16.69 -3.90
C LEU A 238 11.16 -17.97 -4.24
N LEU A 239 12.14 -18.35 -3.42
CA LEU A 239 12.93 -19.59 -3.58
C LEU A 239 12.08 -20.82 -3.23
N LEU A 240 11.35 -20.76 -2.12
CA LEU A 240 10.49 -21.81 -1.61
C LEU A 240 9.41 -22.24 -2.61
N ASN A 241 8.92 -21.28 -3.41
CA ASN A 241 7.92 -21.50 -4.45
C ASN A 241 8.50 -21.56 -5.87
N ASN A 242 9.83 -21.51 -6.02
CA ASN A 242 10.53 -21.62 -7.31
C ASN A 242 10.10 -20.57 -8.36
N VAL A 243 9.77 -19.36 -7.91
CA VAL A 243 9.29 -18.24 -8.75
C VAL A 243 10.23 -17.05 -8.78
N SER A 244 11.40 -17.16 -8.15
CA SER A 244 12.42 -16.08 -8.10
C SER A 244 12.80 -15.54 -9.48
N HIS A 245 12.78 -16.37 -10.53
CA HIS A 245 13.10 -15.97 -11.91
C HIS A 245 12.07 -15.05 -12.56
N LEU A 246 10.90 -14.84 -11.93
CA LEU A 246 9.84 -13.96 -12.40
C LEU A 246 9.77 -12.64 -11.64
N VAL A 247 10.52 -12.50 -10.55
CA VAL A 247 10.40 -11.37 -9.62
C VAL A 247 11.71 -10.62 -9.50
N GLU A 248 11.65 -9.32 -9.80
CA GLU A 248 12.71 -8.36 -9.52
C GLU A 248 12.44 -7.70 -8.18
N LEU A 249 13.22 -8.04 -7.15
CA LEU A 249 13.12 -7.43 -5.82
C LEU A 249 14.04 -6.21 -5.72
N ARG A 250 13.47 -5.06 -5.38
CA ARG A 250 14.17 -3.77 -5.22
C ARG A 250 14.18 -3.37 -3.75
N ASP A 251 15.35 -2.97 -3.26
CA ASP A 251 15.63 -2.55 -1.88
C ASP A 251 15.38 -1.04 -1.65
N ARG A 252 14.57 -0.44 -2.52
CA ARG A 252 14.26 1.00 -2.54
C ARG A 252 12.80 1.22 -2.17
N MET A 253 12.51 2.41 -1.68
CA MET A 253 11.14 2.89 -1.53
C MET A 253 10.70 3.60 -2.82
N LEU A 254 9.42 3.55 -3.18
CA LEU A 254 8.93 4.46 -4.21
C LEU A 254 8.57 5.82 -3.62
N GLY A 255 8.95 6.88 -4.32
CA GLY A 255 8.63 8.26 -3.99
C GLY A 255 8.64 9.16 -5.22
N ASP A 256 8.68 10.47 -5.00
CA ASP A 256 8.61 11.48 -6.06
C ASP A 256 9.96 12.10 -6.45
N VAL A 257 11.04 11.70 -5.76
CA VAL A 257 12.41 12.13 -6.04
C VAL A 257 13.32 10.90 -6.09
N ASP A 258 14.19 10.81 -7.09
CA ASP A 258 15.18 9.74 -7.15
C ASP A 258 16.34 9.96 -6.16
N GLY A 259 16.71 8.91 -5.45
CA GLY A 259 17.89 8.89 -4.57
C GLY A 259 17.73 9.70 -3.27
N GLN A 260 16.53 10.16 -2.92
CA GLN A 260 16.29 10.87 -1.66
C GLN A 260 16.43 9.88 -0.50
N GLU A 261 17.27 10.23 0.48
CA GLU A 261 17.35 9.46 1.73
C GLU A 261 16.10 9.74 2.57
N GLN A 262 15.43 8.67 2.99
CA GLN A 262 14.31 8.68 3.91
C GLN A 262 14.68 7.88 5.17
N ILE A 263 14.11 8.28 6.29
CA ILE A 263 14.21 7.54 7.55
C ILE A 263 12.92 6.75 7.71
N MET A 264 13.01 5.42 7.82
CA MET A 264 11.87 4.56 8.13
C MET A 264 11.99 4.01 9.55
N MET A 265 10.85 3.88 10.21
CA MET A 265 10.73 3.28 11.53
C MET A 265 10.04 1.94 11.39
N VAL A 266 10.74 0.86 11.74
CA VAL A 266 10.29 -0.52 11.58
C VAL A 266 9.85 -1.07 12.94
N PRO A 267 8.58 -1.49 13.10
CA PRO A 267 8.11 -2.17 14.30
C PRO A 267 8.91 -3.45 14.57
N THR A 268 9.20 -3.71 15.83
CA THR A 268 9.87 -4.96 16.28
C THR A 268 8.90 -5.91 17.00
N VAL A 269 7.71 -5.43 17.34
CA VAL A 269 6.58 -6.14 17.96
C VAL A 269 5.27 -5.47 17.55
N GLY A 270 4.16 -6.22 17.57
CA GLY A 270 2.83 -5.69 17.26
C GLY A 270 2.48 -5.90 15.79
N ILE A 271 2.10 -4.86 15.06
CA ILE A 271 1.75 -4.93 13.64
C ILE A 271 3.02 -4.64 12.85
N TRP A 272 3.64 -5.62 12.21
CA TRP A 272 4.92 -5.40 11.51
C TRP A 272 4.73 -4.67 10.16
N GLY A 273 3.54 -4.78 9.58
CA GLY A 273 3.15 -4.08 8.35
C GLY A 273 3.30 -2.55 8.42
N THR A 274 3.14 -1.94 9.61
CA THR A 274 3.12 -0.49 9.80
C THR A 274 4.49 0.20 9.73
N ALA A 275 5.50 -0.46 9.16
CA ALA A 275 6.80 0.13 8.86
C ALA A 275 6.63 1.34 7.95
N SER A 276 6.91 2.53 8.48
CA SER A 276 6.53 3.79 7.85
C SER A 276 7.66 4.81 7.91
N VAL A 277 7.72 5.69 6.89
CA VAL A 277 8.63 6.84 6.88
C VAL A 277 8.36 7.69 8.11
N HIS A 278 9.40 8.19 8.77
CA HIS A 278 9.38 9.05 9.95
C HIS A 278 8.47 8.58 11.12
N GLY A 279 8.10 7.30 11.15
CA GLY A 279 7.21 6.77 12.18
C GLY A 279 5.77 7.26 12.05
N MET A 280 5.35 7.60 10.84
CA MET A 280 4.01 8.14 10.57
C MET A 280 2.87 7.22 11.06
N ASN A 281 3.12 5.90 11.17
CA ASN A 281 2.19 4.90 11.69
C ASN A 281 2.56 4.30 13.05
N GLN A 282 3.32 5.01 13.88
CA GLN A 282 3.62 4.52 15.22
C GLN A 282 2.41 4.61 16.16
N PHE A 283 2.21 3.55 16.95
CA PHE A 283 1.29 3.52 18.08
C PHE A 283 2.08 3.64 19.39
N GLU A 284 1.46 4.23 20.43
CA GLU A 284 2.09 4.41 21.75
C GLU A 284 2.62 3.07 22.30
N ASN A 285 3.86 3.08 22.82
CA ASN A 285 4.59 1.96 23.46
C ASN A 285 5.43 1.01 22.57
N GLN A 286 5.76 1.37 21.34
CA GLN A 286 6.75 0.63 20.54
C GLN A 286 8.11 1.34 20.53
N ILE A 287 9.21 0.57 20.60
CA ILE A 287 10.57 1.06 20.30
C ILE A 287 10.95 0.51 18.91
N PRO A 288 10.64 1.25 17.83
CA PRO A 288 10.94 0.81 16.48
C PRO A 288 12.43 0.90 16.16
N LYS A 289 12.87 0.08 15.21
CA LYS A 289 14.22 0.13 14.62
C LYS A 289 14.23 1.17 13.51
N GLU A 290 15.14 2.13 13.60
CA GLU A 290 15.36 3.11 12.54
C GLU A 290 16.21 2.51 11.41
N ILE A 291 15.81 2.70 10.16
CA ILE A 291 16.60 2.38 8.98
C ILE A 291 16.62 3.57 8.01
N LYS A 292 17.71 3.67 7.23
CA LYS A 292 17.83 4.62 6.13
C LYS A 292 17.59 3.93 4.82
N VAL A 293 16.74 4.53 3.99
CA VAL A 293 16.33 3.96 2.70
C VAL A 293 16.42 5.05 1.64
N GLN A 294 16.67 4.64 0.40
CA GLN A 294 16.65 5.56 -0.72
C GLN A 294 15.35 5.40 -1.49
N THR A 295 14.82 6.52 -1.98
CA THR A 295 13.67 6.51 -2.87
C THR A 295 14.09 6.33 -4.33
N GLU A 296 13.17 5.85 -5.15
CA GLU A 296 13.20 5.98 -6.60
C GLU A 296 11.80 6.30 -7.13
N ARG A 297 11.72 6.93 -8.30
CA ARG A 297 10.47 7.23 -8.98
C ARG A 297 10.04 6.07 -9.84
N LEU A 298 8.75 5.78 -9.88
CA LEU A 298 8.21 4.77 -10.79
C LEU A 298 8.46 5.16 -12.27
N ASP A 299 8.36 6.46 -12.57
CA ASP A 299 8.66 7.03 -13.90
C ASP A 299 10.07 6.66 -14.40
N SER A 300 11.02 6.46 -13.48
CA SER A 300 12.42 6.18 -13.79
C SER A 300 12.70 4.69 -14.04
N VAL A 301 11.81 3.80 -13.60
CA VAL A 301 12.05 2.34 -13.57
C VAL A 301 11.04 1.52 -14.36
N VAL A 302 9.81 2.00 -14.56
CA VAL A 302 8.77 1.33 -15.34
C VAL A 302 8.53 2.03 -16.66
N VAL A 303 8.74 1.30 -17.76
CA VAL A 303 8.65 1.79 -19.14
C VAL A 303 7.75 0.91 -20.02
N GLU A 304 6.79 0.21 -19.40
CA GLU A 304 5.88 -0.71 -20.05
C GLU A 304 4.48 -0.71 -19.40
N ASP A 305 3.49 -1.28 -20.09
CA ASP A 305 2.13 -1.41 -19.58
C ASP A 305 2.07 -2.35 -18.36
N THR A 306 1.22 -2.01 -17.40
CA THR A 306 1.06 -2.72 -16.14
C THR A 306 -0.34 -3.30 -16.01
N LEU A 307 -0.43 -4.62 -15.75
CA LEU A 307 -1.71 -5.30 -15.51
C LEU A 307 -2.28 -4.92 -14.14
N LEU A 308 -1.42 -4.90 -13.11
CA LEU A 308 -1.81 -4.61 -11.74
C LEU A 308 -0.69 -3.89 -10.99
N LEU A 309 -1.05 -2.77 -10.35
CA LEU A 309 -0.20 -2.05 -9.41
C LEU A 309 -0.81 -2.20 -8.00
N LYS A 310 -0.08 -2.80 -7.06
CA LYS A 310 -0.38 -2.72 -5.64
C LYS A 310 0.43 -1.58 -5.01
N VAL A 311 -0.22 -0.75 -4.19
CA VAL A 311 0.44 0.29 -3.38
C VAL A 311 -0.03 0.20 -1.94
N ASP A 312 0.85 -0.27 -1.06
CA ASP A 312 0.57 -0.40 0.37
C ASP A 312 1.82 0.06 1.12
N VAL A 313 1.90 1.38 1.37
CA VAL A 313 3.13 2.04 1.84
C VAL A 313 2.86 2.92 3.06
N GLU A 314 1.80 2.59 3.80
CA GLU A 314 1.55 3.09 5.14
C GLU A 314 1.57 4.63 5.19
N GLY A 315 0.83 5.27 4.27
CA GLY A 315 0.61 6.72 4.22
C GLY A 315 1.49 7.49 3.24
N PHE A 316 2.46 6.82 2.62
CA PHE A 316 3.32 7.42 1.61
C PHE A 316 2.72 7.36 0.20
N GLU A 317 1.47 6.90 0.05
CA GLU A 317 0.83 6.69 -1.25
C GLU A 317 0.82 7.96 -2.11
N PRO A 318 0.48 9.16 -1.59
CA PRO A 318 0.52 10.38 -2.41
C PRO A 318 1.87 10.58 -3.09
N PHE A 319 2.99 10.35 -2.39
CA PHE A 319 4.35 10.50 -2.92
C PHE A 319 4.66 9.47 -4.01
N VAL A 320 4.22 8.22 -3.83
CA VAL A 320 4.32 7.17 -4.85
C VAL A 320 3.58 7.59 -6.13
N PHE A 321 2.34 8.10 -5.99
CA PHE A 321 1.54 8.58 -7.12
C PHE A 321 2.12 9.83 -7.80
N ARG A 322 2.82 10.70 -7.05
CA ARG A 322 3.57 11.83 -7.61
C ARG A 322 4.75 11.38 -8.47
N GLY A 323 5.44 10.31 -8.05
CA GLY A 323 6.57 9.72 -8.77
C GLY A 323 6.23 8.91 -10.01
N MET A 324 4.95 8.75 -10.36
CA MET A 324 4.47 7.96 -11.52
C MET A 324 3.67 8.78 -12.54
N LYS A 325 3.84 10.11 -12.54
CA LYS A 325 3.10 11.01 -13.43
C LYS A 325 3.35 10.70 -14.90
N GLU A 326 4.60 10.46 -15.29
CA GLU A 326 4.97 10.14 -16.68
C GLU A 326 4.51 8.74 -17.07
N THR A 327 4.50 7.78 -16.12
CA THR A 327 3.97 6.43 -16.33
C THR A 327 2.51 6.47 -16.77
N PHE A 328 1.65 7.23 -16.08
CA PHE A 328 0.24 7.40 -16.51
C PHE A 328 0.08 8.08 -17.88
N GLN A 329 1.07 8.86 -18.33
CA GLN A 329 1.03 9.53 -19.63
C GLN A 329 1.53 8.65 -20.78
N ARG A 330 2.45 7.72 -20.49
CA ARG A 330 3.15 6.91 -21.50
C ARG A 330 2.68 5.47 -21.56
N HIS A 331 2.14 4.95 -20.47
CA HIS A 331 1.78 3.55 -20.29
C HIS A 331 0.43 3.42 -19.61
N SER A 332 -0.21 2.28 -19.84
CA SER A 332 -1.46 1.93 -19.18
C SER A 332 -1.20 1.18 -17.87
N ILE A 333 -2.02 1.48 -16.86
CA ILE A 333 -2.09 0.70 -15.62
C ILE A 333 -3.52 0.19 -15.51
N GLU A 334 -3.75 -1.08 -15.81
CA GLU A 334 -5.12 -1.59 -15.93
C GLU A 334 -5.86 -1.61 -14.59
N ASN A 335 -5.18 -2.04 -13.53
CA ASN A 335 -5.71 -2.18 -12.18
C ASN A 335 -4.77 -1.55 -11.17
N ILE A 336 -5.33 -0.90 -10.16
CA ILE A 336 -4.61 -0.41 -8.99
C ILE A 336 -5.34 -0.92 -7.74
N LEU A 337 -4.63 -1.62 -6.87
CA LEU A 337 -5.10 -1.93 -5.52
C LEU A 337 -4.23 -1.15 -4.55
N MET A 338 -4.84 -0.30 -3.73
CA MET A 338 -4.06 0.49 -2.78
C MET A 338 -4.67 0.50 -1.40
N GLU A 339 -3.80 0.54 -0.40
CA GLU A 339 -4.17 1.09 0.88
C GLU A 339 -4.44 2.59 0.70
N TYR A 340 -5.51 3.10 1.31
CA TYR A 340 -5.83 4.52 1.34
C TYR A 340 -5.85 4.97 2.79
N SER A 341 -4.81 5.71 3.19
CA SER A 341 -4.49 5.93 4.60
C SER A 341 -4.42 7.43 4.98
N PRO A 342 -5.49 8.21 4.77
CA PRO A 342 -5.53 9.64 5.13
C PRO A 342 -5.38 9.89 6.64
N GLY A 343 -5.74 8.91 7.49
CA GLY A 343 -5.60 8.96 8.95
C GLY A 343 -4.18 9.25 9.45
N ILE A 344 -3.19 8.97 8.61
CA ILE A 344 -1.77 9.12 8.89
C ILE A 344 -1.37 10.60 8.81
N ALA A 345 -1.71 11.24 7.69
CA ALA A 345 -1.50 12.68 7.50
C ALA A 345 -2.24 13.49 8.58
N GLU A 346 -3.39 13.01 9.03
CA GLU A 346 -4.20 13.64 10.08
C GLU A 346 -3.55 13.57 11.48
N ARG A 347 -2.73 12.54 11.79
CA ARG A 347 -2.03 12.43 13.09
C ARG A 347 -0.79 13.31 13.20
N LEU A 348 -0.18 13.67 12.07
CA LEU A 348 1.16 14.29 12.00
C LEU A 348 1.17 15.83 12.10
N TYR A 349 0.20 16.47 12.76
CA TYR A 349 0.17 17.94 12.91
C TYR A 349 1.50 18.47 13.48
N PRO A 350 2.42 19.03 12.66
CA PRO A 350 2.22 20.14 11.73
C PRO A 350 2.84 19.91 10.31
N GLY A 351 2.19 19.10 9.46
CA GLY A 351 2.57 18.86 8.06
C GLY A 351 1.37 18.98 7.10
N ILE A 352 0.77 20.16 7.06
CA ILE A 352 -0.55 20.43 6.44
C ILE A 352 -0.57 20.31 4.90
N ASP A 353 0.53 20.04 4.21
CA ASP A 353 0.54 19.98 2.74
C ASP A 353 0.05 18.64 2.16
N VAL A 354 0.31 17.50 2.80
CA VAL A 354 -0.03 16.15 2.28
C VAL A 354 -1.51 15.80 2.46
N LEU A 355 -2.19 16.39 3.44
CA LEU A 355 -3.57 16.03 3.79
C LEU A 355 -4.55 16.24 2.62
N GLU A 356 -4.38 17.29 1.83
CA GLU A 356 -5.23 17.53 0.66
C GLU A 356 -4.80 16.68 -0.54
N GLU A 357 -3.56 16.17 -0.54
CA GLU A 357 -3.05 15.30 -1.61
C GLU A 357 -3.71 13.92 -1.62
N THR A 358 -4.15 13.42 -0.46
CA THR A 358 -4.81 12.10 -0.35
C THR A 358 -6.11 12.04 -1.16
N PRO A 359 -7.13 12.92 -0.98
CA PRO A 359 -8.31 12.88 -1.84
C PRO A 359 -8.00 13.34 -3.27
N LEU A 360 -7.03 14.24 -3.47
CA LEU A 360 -6.64 14.69 -4.82
C LEU A 360 -6.03 13.57 -5.67
N MET A 361 -5.36 12.59 -5.07
CA MET A 361 -4.90 11.38 -5.75
C MET A 361 -6.08 10.63 -6.39
N LEU A 362 -7.17 10.44 -5.64
CA LEU A 362 -8.37 9.74 -6.12
C LEU A 362 -9.14 10.57 -7.18
N VAL A 363 -9.21 11.89 -7.01
CA VAL A 363 -9.77 12.82 -8.02
C VAL A 363 -9.08 12.65 -9.36
N LYS A 364 -7.74 12.52 -9.38
CA LYS A 364 -7.00 12.31 -10.63
C LYS A 364 -7.31 10.98 -11.28
N LEU A 365 -7.42 9.90 -10.51
CA LEU A 365 -7.80 8.59 -11.04
C LEU A 365 -9.20 8.65 -11.70
N LEU A 366 -10.17 9.29 -11.05
CA LEU A 366 -11.49 9.53 -11.63
C LEU A 366 -11.43 10.38 -12.90
N ALA A 367 -10.59 11.42 -12.92
CA ALA A 367 -10.39 12.25 -14.11
C ALA A 367 -9.74 11.47 -15.29
N MET A 368 -8.97 10.43 -14.98
CA MET A 368 -8.43 9.47 -15.95
C MET A 368 -9.40 8.31 -16.24
N GLU A 369 -10.67 8.46 -15.89
CA GLU A 369 -11.76 7.49 -16.13
C GLU A 369 -11.58 6.13 -15.43
N TYR A 370 -10.79 6.09 -14.36
CA TYR A 370 -10.81 4.94 -13.45
C TYR A 370 -12.13 4.90 -12.70
N LYS A 371 -12.63 3.68 -12.43
CA LYS A 371 -13.70 3.44 -11.45
C LYS A 371 -13.04 2.93 -10.20
N LEU A 372 -13.45 3.51 -9.08
CA LEU A 372 -12.86 3.30 -7.77
C LEU A 372 -13.91 2.64 -6.89
N LEU A 373 -13.65 1.43 -6.40
CA LEU A 373 -14.46 0.77 -5.39
C LEU A 373 -13.70 0.72 -4.08
N GLN A 374 -14.35 1.12 -2.99
CA GLN A 374 -13.86 0.90 -1.63
C GLN A 374 -13.96 -0.58 -1.29
N LEU A 375 -12.96 -1.12 -0.62
CA LEU A 375 -12.97 -2.44 -0.01
C LEU A 375 -13.14 -2.25 1.51
N PRO A 376 -14.35 -2.44 2.04
CA PRO A 376 -14.57 -2.36 3.48
C PRO A 376 -13.77 -3.46 4.22
N ASP A 377 -13.30 -3.18 5.44
CA ASP A 377 -12.40 -4.06 6.19
C ASP A 377 -12.95 -5.49 6.38
N ASN A 378 -14.26 -5.64 6.57
CA ASN A 378 -14.90 -6.95 6.71
C ASN A 378 -14.81 -7.82 5.45
N TYR A 379 -14.58 -7.22 4.28
CA TYR A 379 -14.31 -7.92 3.03
C TYR A 379 -12.81 -7.95 2.73
N GLY A 380 -12.15 -6.79 2.68
CA GLY A 380 -10.74 -6.66 2.30
C GLY A 380 -9.81 -7.50 3.18
N LYS A 381 -10.03 -7.47 4.50
CA LYS A 381 -9.22 -8.20 5.50
C LYS A 381 -9.84 -9.53 5.92
N SER A 382 -10.84 -10.04 5.18
CA SER A 382 -11.53 -11.28 5.56
C SER A 382 -10.56 -12.46 5.61
N GLY A 383 -10.56 -13.19 6.72
CA GLY A 383 -9.89 -14.49 6.85
C GLY A 383 -10.73 -15.69 6.37
N SER A 384 -11.95 -15.44 5.89
CA SER A 384 -12.90 -16.46 5.47
C SER A 384 -13.61 -16.03 4.20
N LEU A 385 -13.17 -16.58 3.07
CA LEU A 385 -13.83 -16.41 1.77
C LEU A 385 -14.09 -17.75 1.13
N PHE A 386 -15.21 -17.84 0.43
CA PHE A 386 -15.52 -18.94 -0.47
C PHE A 386 -15.11 -18.51 -1.88
N TRP A 387 -14.09 -19.16 -2.44
CA TRP A 387 -13.54 -18.82 -3.76
C TRP A 387 -14.53 -18.96 -4.92
N THR A 388 -15.65 -19.64 -4.70
CA THR A 388 -16.75 -19.77 -5.66
C THR A 388 -17.68 -18.57 -5.66
N ASP A 389 -17.68 -17.77 -4.59
CA ASP A 389 -18.53 -16.60 -4.50
C ASP A 389 -17.96 -15.47 -5.37
N PRO A 390 -18.79 -14.74 -6.13
CA PRO A 390 -18.31 -13.59 -6.89
C PRO A 390 -17.86 -12.48 -5.94
N ILE A 391 -17.01 -11.57 -6.43
CA ILE A 391 -16.74 -10.31 -5.76
C ILE A 391 -18.10 -9.61 -5.52
N PRO A 392 -18.41 -9.19 -4.28
CA PRO A 392 -19.67 -8.54 -3.96
C PRO A 392 -19.78 -7.18 -4.66
N ALA A 393 -20.97 -6.59 -4.67
CA ALA A 393 -21.08 -5.17 -4.97
C ALA A 393 -20.43 -4.37 -3.83
N LEU A 394 -19.67 -3.34 -4.19
CA LEU A 394 -18.86 -2.54 -3.26
C LEU A 394 -19.20 -1.04 -3.40
N PRO A 395 -18.94 -0.23 -2.36
CA PRO A 395 -19.18 1.21 -2.43
C PRO A 395 -18.27 1.87 -3.46
N GLU A 396 -18.82 2.71 -4.33
CA GLU A 396 -18.10 3.40 -5.39
C GLU A 396 -17.70 4.81 -4.95
N VAL A 397 -16.40 5.11 -5.01
CA VAL A 397 -15.88 6.44 -4.69
C VAL A 397 -16.14 7.37 -5.87
N LEU A 398 -17.02 8.35 -5.68
CA LEU A 398 -17.40 9.30 -6.72
C LEU A 398 -16.72 10.66 -6.51
N MET A 399 -16.64 11.44 -7.60
CA MET A 399 -16.15 12.82 -7.55
C MET A 399 -16.95 13.65 -6.54
N ASP A 400 -18.25 13.41 -6.43
CA ASP A 400 -19.11 14.10 -5.46
C ASP A 400 -18.73 13.80 -4.02
N ASN A 401 -18.33 12.56 -3.69
CA ASN A 401 -17.82 12.24 -2.35
C ASN A 401 -16.54 13.03 -2.05
N LEU A 402 -15.58 13.03 -2.99
CA LEU A 402 -14.27 13.64 -2.78
C LEU A 402 -14.29 15.16 -2.68
N LYS A 403 -15.35 15.83 -3.17
CA LYS A 403 -15.57 17.27 -2.93
C LYS A 403 -15.69 17.56 -1.43
N TYR A 404 -16.42 16.70 -0.72
CA TYR A 404 -16.57 16.78 0.72
C TYR A 404 -15.26 16.46 1.43
N ASP A 405 -14.53 15.42 1.00
CA ASP A 405 -13.20 15.11 1.55
C ASP A 405 -12.27 16.33 1.46
N ILE A 406 -12.11 16.93 0.27
CA ILE A 406 -11.26 18.11 0.07
C ILE A 406 -11.72 19.28 0.95
N HIS A 407 -13.03 19.53 1.03
CA HIS A 407 -13.55 20.56 1.92
C HIS A 407 -13.17 20.27 3.38
N ASP A 408 -13.35 19.04 3.83
CA ASP A 408 -13.02 18.62 5.18
C ASP A 408 -11.53 18.73 5.49
N THR A 409 -10.64 18.40 4.54
CA THR A 409 -9.20 18.62 4.73
C THR A 409 -8.88 20.09 4.98
N ARG A 410 -9.56 21.03 4.31
CA ARG A 410 -9.36 22.47 4.53
C ARG A 410 -9.87 22.94 5.88
N GLU A 411 -10.97 22.37 6.35
CA GLU A 411 -11.51 22.68 7.68
C GLU A 411 -10.65 22.09 8.81
N ILE A 412 -10.06 20.91 8.59
CA ILE A 412 -9.04 20.29 9.45
C ILE A 412 -7.81 21.20 9.57
N LYS A 413 -7.33 21.73 8.44
CA LYS A 413 -6.23 22.71 8.41
C LYS A 413 -6.56 24.00 9.16
N ALA A 414 -7.81 24.46 9.02
CA ALA A 414 -8.30 25.67 9.69
C ALA A 414 -8.67 25.46 11.16
N GLN A 415 -8.58 24.23 11.69
CA GLN A 415 -9.04 23.86 13.04
C GLN A 415 -10.52 24.22 13.28
N ARG A 416 -11.35 24.09 12.25
CA ARG A 416 -12.78 24.41 12.28
C ARG A 416 -13.69 23.18 12.21
N LEU A 417 -13.09 22.00 12.07
CA LEU A 417 -13.80 20.73 12.10
C LEU A 417 -14.16 20.38 13.57
N GLY A 418 -15.40 19.96 13.79
CA GLY A 418 -15.85 19.33 15.03
C GLY A 418 -16.90 20.03 15.89
N CYS A 419 -17.39 19.31 16.91
CA CYS A 419 -18.45 19.77 17.80
C CYS A 419 -17.99 20.85 18.78
N PRO A 420 -18.88 21.82 19.11
CA PRO A 420 -18.59 22.79 20.16
C PRO A 420 -18.38 22.03 21.47
N ARG A 421 -17.24 22.29 22.13
CA ARG A 421 -16.92 21.71 23.45
C ARG A 421 -17.98 22.17 24.45
N ASN A 422 -18.88 21.26 24.81
CA ASN A 422 -19.93 21.48 25.81
C ASN A 422 -19.62 20.64 27.05
N GLU A 423 -19.21 21.29 28.14
CA GLU A 423 -18.89 20.63 29.40
C GLU A 423 -20.06 19.83 29.97
N ALA A 424 -21.30 20.25 29.72
CA ALA A 424 -22.49 19.53 30.17
C ALA A 424 -22.71 18.20 29.43
N LEU A 425 -22.15 18.06 28.23
CA LEU A 425 -22.24 16.84 27.42
C LEU A 425 -21.01 15.93 27.58
N ALA A 426 -19.88 16.45 28.06
CA ALA A 426 -18.64 15.68 28.28
C ALA A 426 -18.79 14.48 29.23
N LYS A 427 -19.87 14.44 30.03
CA LYS A 427 -20.19 13.33 30.94
C LYS A 427 -20.79 12.10 30.24
N PHE A 428 -21.27 12.22 29.00
CA PHE A 428 -21.80 11.10 28.24
C PHE A 428 -20.66 10.39 27.52
N GLU A 429 -20.61 9.05 27.64
CA GLU A 429 -19.56 8.22 27.04
C GLU A 429 -19.46 8.41 25.52
N ASP A 430 -20.62 8.48 24.85
CA ASP A 430 -20.74 8.76 23.42
C ASP A 430 -20.35 10.20 23.02
N TRP A 431 -19.99 11.07 23.96
CA TRP A 431 -19.52 12.43 23.69
C TRP A 431 -18.00 12.58 23.83
N ARG A 432 -17.31 11.54 24.34
CA ARG A 432 -15.84 11.54 24.52
C ARG A 432 -15.07 11.58 23.19
N ASP A 433 -15.71 11.19 22.10
CA ASP A 433 -15.09 11.21 20.77
C ASP A 433 -15.45 12.45 19.95
N CYS A 434 -16.11 13.44 20.56
CA CYS A 434 -16.30 14.76 19.97
C CYS A 434 -14.95 15.37 19.50
N ASN A 435 -14.86 15.78 18.23
CA ASN A 435 -13.62 16.20 17.54
C ASN A 435 -12.64 15.07 17.17
N LYS A 436 -13.08 13.80 17.20
CA LYS A 436 -12.32 12.67 16.66
C LYS A 436 -12.83 12.30 15.28
N LEU A 437 -11.90 11.86 14.44
CA LEU A 437 -12.19 11.38 13.11
C LEU A 437 -12.66 9.91 13.17
N PRO A 438 -13.68 9.50 12.40
CA PRO A 438 -14.27 10.20 11.27
C PRO A 438 -15.57 10.97 11.60
N GLU A 439 -15.88 11.17 12.87
CA GLU A 439 -17.22 11.59 13.34
C GLU A 439 -17.66 12.98 12.89
N ASP A 440 -16.67 13.68 12.41
CA ASP A 440 -16.52 15.11 12.30
C ASP A 440 -16.47 15.51 10.80
N PHE A 441 -16.37 14.49 9.93
CA PHE A 441 -16.47 14.61 8.48
C PHE A 441 -17.91 14.83 8.02
N HIS A 442 -18.06 15.45 6.86
CA HIS A 442 -19.36 15.56 6.22
C HIS A 442 -19.93 14.15 5.93
N PRO A 443 -21.22 13.85 6.20
CA PRO A 443 -21.74 12.49 6.03
C PRO A 443 -21.73 11.95 4.60
N LYS A 444 -21.58 12.82 3.59
CA LYS A 444 -21.40 12.43 2.17
C LYS A 444 -19.93 12.29 1.75
N SER A 445 -19.00 12.67 2.62
CA SER A 445 -17.57 12.47 2.46
C SER A 445 -17.25 10.99 2.37
N PHE A 446 -16.32 10.59 1.51
CA PHE A 446 -15.81 9.23 1.48
C PHE A 446 -15.11 8.89 2.80
N ARG A 447 -14.37 9.86 3.33
CA ARG A 447 -13.70 9.75 4.62
C ARG A 447 -14.65 9.46 5.81
N SER A 448 -15.96 9.71 5.67
CA SER A 448 -16.96 9.36 6.70
C SER A 448 -17.17 7.85 6.89
N MET A 449 -16.65 7.01 6.00
CA MET A 449 -16.92 5.56 5.96
C MET A 449 -15.96 4.69 6.78
N PHE A 450 -14.83 5.24 7.22
CA PHE A 450 -13.77 4.52 7.93
C PHE A 450 -13.01 5.50 8.83
N SER A 451 -12.25 5.02 9.82
CA SER A 451 -11.63 5.90 10.83
C SER A 451 -10.17 6.23 10.59
N TYR A 452 -9.41 5.36 9.90
CA TYR A 452 -7.96 5.51 9.75
C TYR A 452 -7.52 5.30 8.30
N ASN A 453 -7.67 4.07 7.82
CA ASN A 453 -7.36 3.62 6.48
C ASN A 453 -8.50 2.75 5.94
N THR A 454 -8.47 2.50 4.64
CA THR A 454 -9.30 1.52 3.95
C THR A 454 -8.53 1.05 2.71
N ASN A 455 -9.11 0.17 1.90
CA ASN A 455 -8.50 -0.24 0.64
C ASN A 455 -9.35 0.22 -0.54
N ILE A 456 -8.71 0.53 -1.66
CA ILE A 456 -9.37 0.95 -2.90
C ILE A 456 -8.90 0.07 -4.05
N TRP A 457 -9.86 -0.42 -4.83
CA TRP A 457 -9.62 -1.01 -6.14
C TRP A 457 -10.01 -0.02 -7.22
N ALA A 458 -9.04 0.44 -8.00
CA ALA A 458 -9.27 1.26 -9.18
C ALA A 458 -9.03 0.44 -10.45
N THR A 459 -9.93 0.52 -11.42
CA THR A 459 -9.69 -0.09 -12.75
C THR A 459 -9.85 0.94 -13.85
N SER A 460 -8.95 0.89 -14.83
CA SER A 460 -9.05 1.71 -16.04
C SER A 460 -10.30 1.32 -16.85
N LYS A 461 -10.77 2.22 -17.71
CA LYS A 461 -11.92 1.94 -18.60
C LYS A 461 -11.67 0.80 -19.61
N THR A 462 -10.41 0.49 -19.90
CA THR A 462 -10.00 -0.54 -20.87
C THR A 462 -9.73 -1.91 -20.24
N ALA A 463 -9.61 -1.99 -18.91
CA ALA A 463 -9.29 -3.23 -18.22
C ALA A 463 -10.42 -4.25 -18.33
N LYS A 464 -10.10 -5.53 -18.59
CA LYS A 464 -11.11 -6.60 -18.64
C LYS A 464 -11.83 -6.78 -17.30
N SER A 465 -11.09 -6.56 -16.21
CA SER A 465 -11.57 -6.60 -14.83
C SER A 465 -12.64 -5.55 -14.51
N ARG A 466 -12.82 -4.53 -15.37
CA ARG A 466 -13.89 -3.53 -15.21
C ARG A 466 -15.28 -4.17 -15.15
N SER A 467 -15.47 -5.30 -15.83
CA SER A 467 -16.72 -6.08 -15.79
C SER A 467 -17.02 -6.72 -14.44
N LEU A 468 -16.02 -6.91 -13.59
CA LEU A 468 -16.13 -7.46 -12.25
C LEU A 468 -16.53 -6.40 -11.21
N MET A 469 -16.35 -5.11 -11.53
CA MET A 469 -16.60 -3.99 -10.62
C MET A 469 -18.08 -3.65 -10.49
N LYS A 470 -18.76 -4.33 -9.56
CA LYS A 470 -20.16 -4.06 -9.18
C LYS A 470 -20.21 -2.98 -8.09
N SER A 471 -21.05 -1.97 -8.30
CA SER A 471 -21.27 -0.88 -7.34
C SER A 471 -22.58 -1.10 -6.58
N ASP A 472 -22.57 -0.92 -5.27
CA ASP A 472 -23.78 -0.89 -4.43
C ASP A 472 -24.26 0.53 -4.08
N GLY A 473 -23.55 1.55 -4.58
CA GLY A 473 -23.87 2.96 -4.39
C GLY A 473 -22.64 3.82 -4.08
N PRO A 474 -22.83 5.14 -3.89
CA PRO A 474 -21.74 6.05 -3.53
C PRO A 474 -21.08 5.69 -2.20
N ALA A 475 -19.76 5.80 -2.13
CA ALA A 475 -18.95 5.56 -0.93
C ALA A 475 -19.02 6.77 0.01
N GLY A 476 -20.15 6.91 0.71
CA GLY A 476 -20.36 7.88 1.78
C GLY A 476 -21.38 7.33 2.77
N LEU A 477 -21.33 7.79 4.03
CA LEU A 477 -22.28 7.32 5.03
C LEU A 477 -23.72 7.65 4.61
N PHE A 478 -23.93 8.83 4.03
CA PHE A 478 -25.19 9.24 3.40
C PHE A 478 -25.08 9.10 1.88
N SER A 479 -26.20 8.74 1.25
CA SER A 479 -26.31 8.86 -0.20
C SER A 479 -26.19 10.33 -0.63
N LEU A 480 -25.84 10.56 -1.89
CA LEU A 480 -25.65 11.92 -2.40
C LEU A 480 -26.97 12.72 -2.41
N GLU A 481 -28.11 12.04 -2.49
CA GLU A 481 -29.45 12.62 -2.49
C GLU A 481 -30.01 12.86 -1.09
N GLN A 482 -29.48 12.20 -0.07
CA GLN A 482 -29.97 12.32 1.30
C GLN A 482 -29.72 13.73 1.84
N ASP A 483 -30.74 14.36 2.43
CA ASP A 483 -30.63 15.73 2.95
C ASP A 483 -30.05 15.70 4.36
N ALA A 484 -28.74 15.93 4.46
CA ALA A 484 -28.02 15.94 5.74
C ALA A 484 -28.47 17.05 6.71
N SER A 485 -29.28 18.01 6.27
CA SER A 485 -29.90 19.03 7.14
C SER A 485 -31.21 18.59 7.78
N ARG A 486 -31.83 17.51 7.27
CA ARG A 486 -33.14 17.02 7.73
C ARG A 486 -33.09 15.59 8.22
N GLU A 487 -32.08 14.84 7.81
CA GLU A 487 -31.94 13.42 8.07
C GLU A 487 -30.69 13.15 8.89
N TRP A 488 -30.83 12.29 9.89
CA TRP A 488 -29.76 11.99 10.84
C TRP A 488 -29.19 10.58 10.68
N VAL A 489 -30.02 9.65 10.24
CA VAL A 489 -29.68 8.24 10.09
C VAL A 489 -29.43 7.94 8.62
N SER A 490 -28.36 7.21 8.32
CA SER A 490 -28.12 6.78 6.94
C SER A 490 -29.26 5.87 6.47
N ARG A 491 -29.81 6.16 5.27
CA ARG A 491 -30.82 5.27 4.66
C ARG A 491 -30.21 3.94 4.22
N SER A 492 -28.94 3.92 3.83
CA SER A 492 -28.22 2.72 3.40
C SER A 492 -27.64 1.94 4.58
N ARG A 493 -27.43 2.59 5.73
CA ARG A 493 -26.89 2.01 6.97
C ARG A 493 -27.71 2.47 8.19
N PRO A 494 -28.94 1.95 8.39
CA PRO A 494 -29.89 2.45 9.39
C PRO A 494 -29.39 2.40 10.84
N GLU A 495 -28.38 1.60 11.13
CA GLU A 495 -27.71 1.50 12.42
C GLU A 495 -26.75 2.67 12.71
N ASN A 496 -26.34 3.40 11.66
CA ASN A 496 -25.36 4.47 11.73
C ASN A 496 -26.01 5.85 11.47
N GLY A 497 -25.82 6.77 12.40
CA GLY A 497 -26.08 8.20 12.22
C GLY A 497 -24.83 8.96 11.83
N ILE A 498 -24.96 10.25 11.56
CA ILE A 498 -23.83 11.12 11.17
C ILE A 498 -22.64 10.90 12.11
N GLY A 499 -21.46 10.72 11.49
CA GLY A 499 -20.23 10.43 12.22
C GLY A 499 -20.11 9.01 12.75
N MET A 500 -20.79 8.04 12.11
CA MET A 500 -20.79 6.61 12.49
C MET A 500 -21.31 6.35 13.92
N ARG A 501 -22.15 7.25 14.46
CA ARG A 501 -22.73 7.10 15.80
C ARG A 501 -23.91 6.13 15.80
N VAL A 502 -23.92 5.22 16.77
CA VAL A 502 -25.08 4.34 17.02
C VAL A 502 -26.22 5.17 17.60
N CYS A 503 -27.34 5.24 16.88
CA CYS A 503 -28.39 6.25 17.14
C CYS A 503 -29.35 5.95 18.31
N PHE A 504 -29.18 4.84 19.02
CA PHE A 504 -30.23 4.32 19.91
C PHE A 504 -30.50 5.16 21.18
N TYR A 505 -29.62 6.11 21.56
CA TYR A 505 -29.71 6.79 22.87
C TYR A 505 -29.51 8.32 22.88
N LEU A 506 -29.41 8.97 21.71
CA LEU A 506 -29.08 10.40 21.63
C LEU A 506 -30.28 11.24 21.18
N GLU A 507 -30.64 12.26 21.96
CA GLU A 507 -31.65 13.24 21.56
C GLU A 507 -31.10 14.23 20.51
N PRO A 508 -31.87 14.62 19.48
CA PRO A 508 -31.43 15.51 18.39
C PRO A 508 -30.76 16.83 18.80
N LYS A 509 -31.09 17.36 19.99
CA LYS A 509 -30.54 18.62 20.52
C LYS A 509 -29.15 18.49 21.16
N ASN A 510 -28.74 17.27 21.48
CA ASN A 510 -27.48 16.96 22.17
C ASN A 510 -26.40 16.47 21.20
N LEU A 511 -26.59 16.65 19.88
CA LEU A 511 -25.78 16.01 18.85
C LEU A 511 -24.75 16.93 18.20
N VAL A 512 -23.70 16.31 17.66
CA VAL A 512 -22.52 16.93 17.06
C VAL A 512 -22.96 17.87 15.94
N ARG A 513 -22.36 19.06 15.93
CA ARG A 513 -22.63 20.16 15.00
C ARG A 513 -22.03 19.89 13.62
N ASN A 514 -22.37 18.76 13.01
CA ASN A 514 -21.83 18.36 11.70
C ASN A 514 -22.45 19.20 10.60
N ARG A 515 -21.97 20.46 10.47
CA ARG A 515 -22.21 21.53 9.45
C ARG A 515 -23.63 21.76 8.92
N CYS A 516 -24.57 20.96 9.36
CA CYS A 516 -25.96 20.92 9.03
C CYS A 516 -26.71 21.07 10.36
N SER A 517 -27.63 22.02 10.41
CA SER A 517 -28.36 22.32 11.65
C SER A 517 -29.31 21.16 11.96
N CYS A 518 -29.31 20.63 13.19
CA CYS A 518 -30.38 19.74 13.66
C CYS A 518 -31.68 20.54 13.78
N ALA A 519 -32.51 20.54 12.74
CA ALA A 519 -33.86 21.07 12.85
C ALA A 519 -34.70 20.09 13.70
N SER A 520 -35.15 20.53 14.88
CA SER A 520 -36.13 19.74 15.64
C SER A 520 -37.42 19.62 14.82
N ALA A 521 -38.08 18.47 14.88
CA ALA A 521 -39.34 18.23 14.19
C ALA A 521 -40.54 19.03 14.76
N ASN A 522 -40.33 20.09 15.55
CA ASN A 522 -41.42 20.93 16.05
C ASN A 522 -40.96 22.36 16.40
N ARG A 523 -41.50 23.34 15.64
CA ARG A 523 -41.80 24.77 15.94
C ARG A 523 -41.22 25.77 14.93
N THR A 524 -42.07 26.14 13.96
CA THR A 524 -42.44 27.51 13.51
C THR A 524 -41.44 28.69 13.56
N ASN A 525 -40.12 28.47 13.56
CA ASN A 525 -39.15 29.56 13.43
C ASN A 525 -38.21 29.30 12.26
N THR A 526 -38.58 29.86 11.10
CA THR A 526 -37.85 29.76 9.82
C THR A 526 -36.67 30.72 9.71
N SER A 527 -36.20 31.31 10.82
CA SER A 527 -35.02 32.17 10.81
C SER A 527 -33.81 31.44 11.37
N VAL A 528 -32.76 31.36 10.56
CA VAL A 528 -31.49 30.62 10.75
C VAL A 528 -31.55 29.13 10.39
N LEU A 529 -32.05 28.84 9.18
CA LEU A 529 -31.53 27.69 8.41
C LEU A 529 -30.12 28.08 7.95
N ALA A 530 -29.09 27.76 8.73
CA ALA A 530 -27.74 27.69 8.19
C ALA A 530 -27.71 26.48 7.26
N SER A 531 -28.10 26.74 6.02
CA SER A 531 -28.08 25.81 4.90
C SER A 531 -26.68 25.23 4.72
N CYS A 532 -26.55 23.94 4.44
CA CYS A 532 -25.29 23.28 4.06
C CYS A 532 -24.85 23.77 2.64
N LEU A 533 -24.78 25.08 2.40
CA LEU A 533 -24.57 25.71 1.10
C LEU A 533 -23.23 26.47 1.07
N SER A 534 -22.27 25.91 0.34
CA SER A 534 -21.52 26.61 -0.72
C SER A 534 -20.56 25.69 -1.52
N GLU A 535 -20.89 24.40 -1.65
CA GLU A 535 -19.99 23.38 -2.22
C GLU A 535 -19.83 23.47 -3.75
N GLU A 536 -20.84 23.99 -4.47
CA GLU A 536 -20.79 24.11 -5.94
C GLU A 536 -19.68 25.06 -6.44
N SER A 537 -19.31 26.07 -5.66
CA SER A 537 -18.31 27.07 -6.07
C SER A 537 -16.86 26.57 -6.01
N ILE A 538 -16.60 25.50 -5.23
CA ILE A 538 -15.27 24.94 -5.03
C ILE A 538 -14.86 24.09 -6.24
N VAL A 539 -15.82 23.35 -6.80
CA VAL A 539 -15.63 22.49 -7.98
C VAL A 539 -15.27 23.30 -9.21
N GLN A 540 -15.98 24.41 -9.44
CA GLN A 540 -15.72 25.29 -10.57
C GLN A 540 -14.37 26.00 -10.43
N LYS A 541 -13.93 26.34 -9.21
CA LYS A 541 -12.64 26.99 -8.98
C LYS A 541 -11.46 26.02 -9.10
N VAL A 542 -11.56 24.82 -8.54
CA VAL A 542 -10.50 23.79 -8.63
C VAL A 542 -10.39 23.21 -10.04
N GLY A 543 -11.52 23.11 -10.76
CA GLY A 543 -11.52 22.71 -12.18
C GLY A 543 -11.07 23.80 -13.16
N ALA A 544 -11.21 25.09 -12.80
CA ALA A 544 -10.85 26.22 -13.69
C ALA A 544 -9.43 26.78 -13.44
N SER A 545 -8.86 26.59 -12.24
CA SER A 545 -7.44 26.90 -12.02
C SER A 545 -6.60 25.78 -12.59
N GLY A 546 -6.25 25.86 -13.87
CA GLY A 546 -5.30 24.98 -14.57
C GLY A 546 -3.87 25.01 -14.03
N ASN A 547 -3.69 25.27 -12.74
CA ASN A 547 -2.45 25.14 -11.99
C ASN A 547 -2.69 24.12 -10.87
N LEU A 548 -2.78 22.85 -11.26
CA LEU A 548 -2.71 21.73 -10.33
C LEU A 548 -1.23 21.31 -10.28
N PRO A 549 -0.63 21.11 -9.09
CA PRO A 549 0.81 20.82 -8.95
C PRO A 549 1.29 19.52 -9.64
N TYR A 550 0.42 18.81 -10.36
CA TYR A 550 0.73 17.55 -11.01
C TYR A 550 0.40 17.49 -12.48
N ILE A 551 -0.20 18.52 -13.10
CA ILE A 551 -0.35 18.61 -14.57
C ILE A 551 -0.31 20.10 -14.92
N SER A 552 0.61 20.47 -15.81
CA SER A 552 0.65 21.77 -16.48
C SER A 552 -0.43 21.85 -17.54
#